data_AF-A0A1Y5KC98-F1
#
_entry.id   AF-A0A1Y5KC98-F1
#
_cell.length_a   1.000
_cell.length_b   1.000
_cell.length_c   1.000
_cell.angle_alpha   90.00
_cell.angle_beta   90.00
_cell.angle_gamma   90.00
#
_symmetry.space_group_name_H-M   'P 1'
#
loop_
_entity.id
_entity.type
_entity.pdbx_description
1 polymer ?
#
loop_
_entity_poly.entity_id
_entity_poly.type
_entity_poly.pdbx_seq_one_letter_code
_entity_poly.pdbx_strand_id
1 'polypeptide(L)'
;MENQSVNGQTLLPDEIRNLLLKLPGFRMKQIRLKLNAMYPGEFTLKSVAKAAKYSESGYAKLESGETINPQDETIRVFSEYFSNYNVPLGFFDKTPVGSVEPFFLGKQEDMLPYFDSYHKEFGQKHPLDSRELSDIDDDYVYSDYAIDVDQDDAEESEDGGYTLNQIGIEVTLNAYQVSTGSILWARRLNQMAAIPMNELSNFEKAVRREVNGVISQYSQMQSLQEQLQDSQTRQRLLEMQVALKEKDQKSDSDSSLERLIGTLLKV
;
A
#
# COMPACT_ATOMS: atom_id res chain seq x y z
N MET A 1 -23.59 -5.07 -13.69
CA MET A 1 -22.22 -5.30 -14.20
C MET A 1 -21.49 -6.09 -13.14
N GLU A 2 -20.92 -7.24 -13.51
CA GLU A 2 -20.06 -7.99 -12.59
C GLU A 2 -18.77 -7.18 -12.36
N ASN A 3 -18.28 -7.12 -11.13
CA ASN A 3 -16.94 -6.60 -10.86
C ASN A 3 -15.94 -7.62 -11.45
N GLN A 4 -15.45 -7.34 -12.65
CA GLN A 4 -14.27 -8.03 -13.15
C GLN A 4 -13.11 -7.68 -12.22
N SER A 5 -12.63 -8.68 -11.47
CA SER A 5 -11.44 -8.55 -10.64
C SER A 5 -10.25 -8.29 -11.56
N VAL A 6 -9.79 -7.04 -11.59
CA VAL A 6 -8.58 -6.72 -12.35
C VAL A 6 -7.36 -7.25 -11.60
N ASN A 7 -6.53 -8.01 -12.31
CA ASN A 7 -5.38 -8.67 -11.74
C ASN A 7 -4.13 -7.80 -11.90
N GLY A 8 -3.43 -7.53 -10.81
CA GLY A 8 -2.23 -6.70 -10.83
C GLY A 8 -1.94 -6.08 -9.46
N GLN A 9 -0.71 -5.61 -9.26
CA GLN A 9 -0.34 -4.86 -8.06
C GLN A 9 0.83 -3.91 -8.35
N THR A 10 0.88 -2.78 -7.68
CA THR A 10 2.07 -1.91 -7.69
C THR A 10 3.12 -2.43 -6.70
N LEU A 11 4.37 -2.62 -7.13
CA LEU A 11 5.48 -2.84 -6.20
C LEU A 11 6.02 -1.49 -5.69
N LEU A 12 5.92 -1.28 -4.39
CA LEU A 12 6.28 -0.03 -3.72
C LEU A 12 7.80 0.07 -3.47
N PRO A 13 8.36 1.29 -3.25
CA PRO A 13 9.81 1.50 -3.08
C PRO A 13 10.47 0.60 -2.02
N ASP A 14 9.82 0.41 -0.87
CA ASP A 14 10.36 -0.42 0.22
C ASP A 14 10.32 -1.91 -0.11
N GLU A 15 9.33 -2.39 -0.85
CA GLU A 15 9.30 -3.76 -1.33
C GLU A 15 10.39 -4.02 -2.38
N ILE A 16 10.54 -3.11 -3.34
CA ILE A 16 11.63 -3.14 -4.33
C ILE A 16 13.00 -3.15 -3.65
N ARG A 17 13.22 -2.25 -2.67
CA ARG A 17 14.43 -2.22 -1.83
C ARG A 17 14.67 -3.56 -1.14
N ASN A 18 13.65 -4.13 -0.50
CA ASN A 18 13.74 -5.40 0.20
C ASN A 18 14.05 -6.58 -0.74
N LEU A 19 13.56 -6.56 -1.98
CA LEU A 19 13.88 -7.56 -3.00
C LEU A 19 15.29 -7.38 -3.57
N LEU A 20 15.73 -6.15 -3.88
CA LEU A 20 17.08 -5.88 -4.40
C LEU A 20 18.19 -6.32 -3.42
N LEU A 21 17.92 -6.29 -2.12
CA LEU A 21 18.81 -6.83 -1.07
C LEU A 21 18.94 -8.37 -1.07
N LYS A 22 18.19 -9.10 -1.89
CA LYS A 22 18.23 -10.57 -2.02
C LYS A 22 18.97 -11.01 -3.27
N LEU A 23 19.39 -12.28 -3.30
CA LEU A 23 19.99 -12.92 -4.47
C LEU A 23 19.01 -12.91 -5.67
N PRO A 24 19.49 -12.81 -6.92
CA PRO A 24 18.66 -12.77 -8.12
C PRO A 24 17.58 -13.85 -8.20
N GLY A 25 17.92 -15.10 -7.90
CA GLY A 25 16.96 -16.21 -7.94
C GLY A 25 15.88 -16.13 -6.87
N PHE A 26 16.17 -15.56 -5.70
CA PHE A 26 15.14 -15.26 -4.70
C PHE A 26 14.19 -14.16 -5.19
N ARG A 27 14.70 -13.13 -5.89
CA ARG A 27 13.84 -12.11 -6.51
C ARG A 27 12.92 -12.73 -7.54
N MET A 28 13.44 -13.57 -8.44
CA MET A 28 12.64 -14.29 -9.44
C MET A 28 11.54 -15.12 -8.78
N LYS A 29 11.85 -15.84 -7.70
CA LYS A 29 10.87 -16.59 -6.90
C LYS A 29 9.75 -15.71 -6.37
N GLN A 30 10.07 -14.55 -5.78
CA GLN A 30 9.05 -13.64 -5.24
C GLN A 30 8.15 -13.06 -6.33
N ILE A 31 8.74 -12.60 -7.44
CA ILE A 31 8.00 -12.11 -8.61
C ILE A 31 7.08 -13.21 -9.16
N ARG A 32 7.60 -14.43 -9.36
CA ARG A 32 6.81 -15.58 -9.82
C ARG A 32 5.66 -15.91 -8.87
N LEU A 33 5.90 -15.93 -7.55
CA LEU A 33 4.86 -16.23 -6.57
C LEU A 33 3.77 -15.15 -6.54
N LYS A 34 4.13 -13.86 -6.65
CA LYS A 34 3.15 -12.76 -6.81
C LYS A 34 2.33 -12.91 -8.09
N LEU A 35 2.97 -13.16 -9.23
CA LEU A 35 2.27 -13.42 -10.49
C LEU A 35 1.37 -14.65 -10.39
N ASN A 36 1.79 -15.73 -9.72
CA ASN A 36 0.94 -16.92 -9.52
C ASN A 36 -0.22 -16.67 -8.53
N ALA A 37 -0.11 -15.69 -7.63
CA ALA A 37 -1.24 -15.29 -6.77
C ALA A 37 -2.29 -14.48 -7.54
N MET A 38 -1.85 -13.65 -8.50
CA MET A 38 -2.72 -12.86 -9.37
C MET A 38 -3.30 -13.68 -10.53
N TYR A 39 -2.58 -14.71 -10.98
CA TYR A 39 -2.99 -15.62 -12.06
C TYR A 39 -2.76 -17.08 -11.64
N PRO A 40 -3.69 -17.68 -10.85
CA PRO A 40 -3.52 -19.00 -10.27
C PRO A 40 -3.26 -20.10 -11.31
N GLY A 41 -2.07 -20.71 -11.24
CA GLY A 41 -1.67 -21.84 -12.08
C GLY A 41 -0.97 -21.44 -13.39
N GLU A 42 -0.95 -20.16 -13.77
CA GLU A 42 -0.20 -19.70 -14.95
C GLU A 42 1.31 -19.62 -14.67
N PHE A 43 1.71 -19.22 -13.45
CA PHE A 43 3.11 -18.95 -13.07
C PHE A 43 3.68 -20.00 -12.10
N THR A 44 3.36 -21.27 -12.38
CA THR A 44 4.05 -22.41 -11.75
C THR A 44 5.54 -22.40 -12.09
N LEU A 45 6.36 -23.03 -11.24
CA LEU A 45 7.79 -23.23 -11.52
C LEU A 45 8.02 -23.88 -12.90
N LYS A 46 7.20 -24.88 -13.23
CA LYS A 46 7.24 -25.64 -14.49
C LYS A 46 6.88 -24.79 -15.72
N SER A 47 5.83 -23.98 -15.65
CA SER A 47 5.41 -23.14 -16.77
C SER A 47 6.43 -22.04 -17.07
N VAL A 48 6.94 -21.37 -16.04
CA VAL A 48 7.99 -20.34 -16.18
C VAL A 48 9.29 -20.94 -16.70
N ALA A 49 9.77 -22.06 -16.14
CA ALA A 49 10.96 -22.74 -16.65
C ALA A 49 10.81 -23.14 -18.13
N LYS A 50 9.67 -23.72 -18.51
CA LYS A 50 9.37 -24.10 -19.90
C LYS A 50 9.37 -22.88 -20.84
N ALA A 51 8.75 -21.77 -20.44
CA ALA A 51 8.70 -20.55 -21.24
C ALA A 51 10.09 -19.92 -21.42
N ALA A 52 10.90 -19.88 -20.36
CA ALA A 52 12.30 -19.47 -20.37
C ALA A 52 13.27 -20.50 -21.02
N LYS A 53 12.74 -21.59 -21.62
CA LYS A 53 13.52 -22.69 -22.22
C LYS A 53 14.56 -23.31 -21.27
N TYR A 54 14.27 -23.28 -19.97
CA TYR A 54 15.14 -23.75 -18.89
C TYR A 54 14.61 -25.06 -18.29
N SER A 55 15.47 -25.82 -17.61
CA SER A 55 15.03 -27.02 -16.88
C SER A 55 14.31 -26.63 -15.59
N GLU A 56 13.21 -27.32 -15.28
CA GLU A 56 12.43 -27.07 -14.04
C GLU A 56 13.30 -27.27 -12.78
N SER A 57 14.15 -28.30 -12.78
CA SER A 57 15.10 -28.56 -11.69
C SER A 57 16.22 -27.52 -11.62
N GLY A 58 16.72 -27.01 -12.75
CA GLY A 58 17.69 -25.90 -12.78
C GLY A 58 17.08 -24.62 -12.23
N TYR A 59 15.83 -24.31 -12.59
CA TYR A 59 15.12 -23.14 -12.10
C TYR A 59 14.79 -23.25 -10.61
N ALA A 60 14.42 -24.45 -10.11
CA ALA A 60 14.26 -24.71 -8.68
C ALA A 60 15.52 -24.37 -7.87
N LYS A 61 16.71 -24.77 -8.36
CA LYS A 61 18.01 -24.51 -7.72
C LYS A 61 18.44 -23.04 -7.77
N LEU A 62 17.93 -22.31 -8.74
CA LEU A 62 18.11 -20.86 -8.84
C LEU A 62 17.20 -20.16 -7.82
N GLU A 63 15.93 -20.55 -7.73
CA GLU A 63 14.97 -20.04 -6.74
C GLU A 63 15.29 -20.40 -5.28
N SER A 64 15.94 -21.55 -5.04
CA SER A 64 16.34 -22.00 -3.69
C SER A 64 17.58 -21.26 -3.15
N GLY A 65 18.35 -20.60 -4.03
CA GLY A 65 19.64 -19.99 -3.68
C GLY A 65 20.82 -20.97 -3.67
N GLU A 66 20.63 -22.24 -4.06
CA GLU A 66 21.75 -23.17 -4.31
C GLU A 66 22.70 -22.62 -5.39
N THR A 67 22.16 -21.88 -6.36
CA THR A 67 22.95 -21.14 -7.36
C THR A 67 23.19 -19.70 -6.90
N ILE A 68 24.26 -19.48 -6.13
CA ILE A 68 24.59 -18.17 -5.52
C ILE A 68 24.90 -17.11 -6.59
N ASN A 69 25.67 -17.48 -7.62
CA ASN A 69 26.01 -16.63 -8.77
C ASN A 69 25.50 -17.30 -10.05
N PRO A 70 24.24 -17.06 -10.45
CA PRO A 70 23.74 -17.46 -11.76
C PRO A 70 24.52 -16.76 -12.89
N GLN A 71 24.59 -17.39 -14.05
CA GLN A 71 25.24 -16.81 -15.23
C GLN A 71 24.42 -15.61 -15.75
N ASP A 72 25.11 -14.57 -16.25
CA ASP A 72 24.47 -13.36 -16.75
C ASP A 72 23.46 -13.66 -17.87
N GLU A 73 23.76 -14.63 -18.75
CA GLU A 73 22.83 -15.12 -19.79
C GLU A 73 21.55 -15.74 -19.20
N THR A 74 21.64 -16.44 -18.06
CA THR A 74 20.46 -16.95 -17.36
C THR A 74 19.62 -15.80 -16.79
N ILE A 75 20.27 -14.77 -16.22
CA ILE A 75 19.57 -13.57 -15.72
C ILE A 75 18.91 -12.80 -16.86
N ARG A 76 19.57 -12.67 -18.02
CA ARG A 76 19.04 -12.03 -19.22
C ARG A 76 17.77 -12.72 -19.70
N VAL A 77 17.80 -14.04 -19.89
CA VAL A 77 16.64 -14.84 -20.34
C VAL A 77 15.44 -14.69 -19.40
N PHE A 78 15.64 -14.71 -18.07
CA PHE A 78 14.53 -14.49 -17.14
C PHE A 78 14.07 -13.03 -17.10
N SER A 79 14.97 -12.05 -17.24
CA SER A 79 14.59 -10.63 -17.34
C SER A 79 13.73 -10.36 -18.59
N GLU A 80 14.09 -10.94 -19.73
CA GLU A 80 13.31 -10.90 -20.98
C GLU A 80 11.97 -11.64 -20.88
N TYR A 81 11.89 -12.72 -20.10
CA TYR A 81 10.61 -13.38 -19.82
C TYR A 81 9.70 -12.51 -18.93
N PHE A 82 10.23 -11.95 -17.85
CA PHE A 82 9.45 -11.22 -16.86
C PHE A 82 9.06 -9.79 -17.28
N SER A 83 9.75 -9.19 -18.25
CA SER A 83 9.38 -7.87 -18.80
C SER A 83 8.01 -7.86 -19.51
N ASN A 84 7.55 -9.02 -20.02
CA ASN A 84 6.19 -9.20 -20.53
C ASN A 84 5.11 -9.03 -19.43
N TYR A 85 5.52 -9.01 -18.16
CA TYR A 85 4.67 -8.77 -16.99
C TYR A 85 5.08 -7.51 -16.23
N ASN A 86 5.58 -6.52 -17.00
CA ASN A 86 5.96 -5.17 -16.56
C ASN A 86 7.09 -5.09 -15.51
N VAL A 87 7.88 -6.16 -15.35
CA VAL A 87 9.11 -6.13 -14.54
C VAL A 87 10.21 -5.38 -15.29
N PRO A 88 10.86 -4.35 -14.70
CA PRO A 88 11.94 -3.62 -15.36
C PRO A 88 13.11 -4.53 -15.76
N LEU A 89 13.65 -4.31 -16.95
CA LEU A 89 14.89 -4.96 -17.39
C LEU A 89 16.02 -4.63 -16.40
N GLY A 90 16.80 -5.64 -16.03
CA GLY A 90 17.84 -5.53 -15.03
C GLY A 90 17.37 -5.54 -13.57
N PHE A 91 16.08 -5.72 -13.28
CA PHE A 91 15.61 -5.91 -11.89
C PHE A 91 16.27 -7.13 -11.19
N PHE A 92 16.65 -8.14 -11.96
CA PHE A 92 17.34 -9.33 -11.45
C PHE A 92 18.88 -9.24 -11.48
N ASP A 93 19.45 -8.20 -12.10
CA ASP A 93 20.91 -8.00 -12.15
C ASP A 93 21.47 -7.54 -10.78
N LYS A 94 22.78 -7.28 -10.71
CA LYS A 94 23.45 -6.67 -9.55
C LYS A 94 23.17 -5.16 -9.43
N THR A 95 21.93 -4.78 -9.71
CA THR A 95 21.40 -3.42 -9.77
C THR A 95 21.42 -2.76 -8.39
N PRO A 96 21.95 -1.52 -8.26
CA PRO A 96 22.04 -0.82 -6.98
C PRO A 96 20.68 -0.64 -6.30
N VAL A 97 20.65 -0.79 -4.98
CA VAL A 97 19.46 -0.53 -4.16
C VAL A 97 19.04 0.94 -4.33
N GLY A 98 17.80 1.17 -4.74
CA GLY A 98 17.24 2.51 -4.99
C GLY A 98 17.39 3.03 -6.43
N SER A 99 17.94 2.25 -7.36
CA SER A 99 17.99 2.60 -8.79
C SER A 99 16.82 2.08 -9.63
N VAL A 100 15.85 1.38 -9.00
CA VAL A 100 14.62 0.90 -9.64
C VAL A 100 13.44 1.65 -9.04
N GLU A 101 12.68 2.32 -9.90
CA GLU A 101 11.45 3.03 -9.53
C GLU A 101 10.27 2.07 -9.29
N PRO A 102 9.20 2.50 -8.58
CA PRO A 102 7.99 1.70 -8.43
C PRO A 102 7.38 1.34 -9.79
N PHE A 103 6.89 0.11 -9.91
CA PHE A 103 6.30 -0.39 -11.16
C PHE A 103 5.04 -1.22 -10.91
N PHE A 104 4.16 -1.26 -11.91
CA PHE A 104 3.04 -2.19 -11.94
C PHE A 104 3.55 -3.60 -12.27
N LEU A 105 3.14 -4.60 -11.49
CA LEU A 105 3.41 -6.01 -11.72
C LEU A 105 2.09 -6.70 -12.12
N GLY A 106 2.05 -7.23 -13.34
CA GLY A 106 0.87 -7.85 -13.95
C GLY A 106 1.03 -7.93 -15.47
N LYS A 107 0.10 -8.58 -16.16
CA LYS A 107 0.08 -8.65 -17.63
C LYS A 107 -0.12 -7.25 -18.24
N GLN A 108 0.33 -7.04 -19.47
CA GLN A 108 0.21 -5.72 -20.13
C GLN A 108 -1.26 -5.33 -20.35
N GLU A 109 -2.10 -6.28 -20.70
CA GLU A 109 -3.54 -6.09 -20.89
C GLU A 109 -4.30 -5.69 -19.62
N ASP A 110 -3.81 -6.05 -18.43
CA ASP A 110 -4.45 -5.71 -17.15
C ASP A 110 -4.01 -4.33 -16.60
N MET A 111 -2.94 -3.74 -17.13
CA MET A 111 -2.35 -2.50 -16.59
C MET A 111 -3.31 -1.30 -16.69
N LEU A 112 -3.95 -1.08 -17.85
CA LEU A 112 -4.89 0.03 -18.03
C LEU A 112 -6.18 -0.20 -17.21
N PRO A 113 -6.84 -1.38 -17.27
CA PRO A 113 -7.96 -1.68 -16.37
C PRO A 113 -7.64 -1.50 -14.88
N TYR A 114 -6.40 -1.73 -14.46
CA TYR A 114 -5.98 -1.57 -13.07
C TYR A 114 -5.94 -0.09 -12.68
N PHE A 115 -5.33 0.76 -13.52
CA PHE A 115 -5.32 2.21 -13.31
C PHE A 115 -6.73 2.82 -13.43
N ASP A 116 -7.58 2.33 -14.34
CA ASP A 116 -8.98 2.76 -14.47
C ASP A 116 -9.80 2.38 -13.23
N SER A 117 -9.56 1.19 -12.66
CA SER A 117 -10.22 0.75 -11.42
C SER A 117 -9.76 1.58 -10.22
N TYR A 118 -8.46 1.85 -10.11
CA TYR A 118 -7.91 2.76 -9.10
C TYR A 118 -8.52 4.17 -9.23
N HIS A 119 -8.57 4.71 -10.43
CA HIS A 119 -9.18 6.02 -10.69
C HIS A 119 -10.66 6.05 -10.26
N LYS A 120 -11.42 5.00 -10.58
CA LYS A 120 -12.83 4.86 -10.19
C LYS A 120 -13.04 4.73 -8.67
N GLU A 121 -12.11 4.09 -7.95
CA GLU A 121 -12.20 3.89 -6.50
C GLU A 121 -11.77 5.14 -5.72
N PHE A 122 -10.65 5.76 -6.11
CA PHE A 122 -10.03 6.86 -5.37
C PHE A 122 -10.33 8.26 -5.92
N GLY A 123 -10.94 8.37 -7.11
CA GLY A 123 -11.25 9.65 -7.76
C GLY A 123 -10.02 10.46 -8.17
N GLN A 124 -8.86 9.80 -8.31
CA GLN A 124 -7.59 10.41 -8.68
C GLN A 124 -6.76 9.46 -9.54
N LYS A 125 -5.96 10.01 -10.43
CA LYS A 125 -5.06 9.24 -11.31
C LYS A 125 -4.03 8.46 -10.49
N HIS A 126 -3.74 7.21 -10.89
CA HIS A 126 -2.71 6.41 -10.23
C HIS A 126 -1.31 7.01 -10.47
N PRO A 127 -0.39 7.08 -9.48
CA PRO A 127 0.92 7.74 -9.64
C PRO A 127 1.83 7.13 -10.73
N LEU A 128 1.57 5.89 -11.16
CA LEU A 128 2.30 5.21 -12.23
C LEU A 128 1.54 5.16 -13.56
N ASP A 129 0.35 5.76 -13.63
CA ASP A 129 -0.33 5.93 -14.91
C ASP A 129 0.34 7.06 -15.69
N SER A 130 0.88 6.75 -16.86
CA SER A 130 1.55 7.73 -17.72
C SER A 130 0.61 8.39 -18.72
N ARG A 131 -0.64 7.93 -18.86
CA ARG A 131 -1.61 8.53 -19.77
C ARG A 131 -1.90 9.97 -19.37
N GLU A 132 -1.93 10.88 -20.32
CA GLU A 132 -2.85 12.01 -20.22
C GLU A 132 -4.25 11.39 -20.27
N LEU A 133 -4.80 11.11 -19.09
CA LEU A 133 -6.25 10.97 -18.98
C LEU A 133 -6.80 12.33 -19.41
N SER A 134 -7.86 12.32 -20.20
CA SER A 134 -8.72 13.48 -20.25
C SER A 134 -9.19 13.71 -18.82
N ASP A 135 -8.69 14.79 -18.23
CA ASP A 135 -9.31 15.54 -17.13
C ASP A 135 -10.84 15.37 -17.22
N ILE A 136 -11.48 15.07 -16.10
CA ILE A 136 -12.50 14.00 -15.93
C ILE A 136 -13.64 13.78 -16.95
N ASP A 137 -14.42 14.71 -17.51
CA ASP A 137 -14.32 16.18 -17.64
C ASP A 137 -14.08 17.00 -16.35
N ASP A 138 -12.86 17.57 -16.20
CA ASP A 138 -12.59 18.69 -15.29
C ASP A 138 -12.89 20.03 -15.99
N ASP A 139 -13.58 19.97 -17.14
CA ASP A 139 -14.32 21.08 -17.76
C ASP A 139 -15.56 21.47 -16.94
N TYR A 140 -15.88 20.76 -15.85
CA TYR A 140 -16.29 21.49 -14.64
C TYR A 140 -15.05 22.14 -14.00
N VAL A 141 -14.49 23.10 -14.74
CA VAL A 141 -13.70 24.17 -14.13
C VAL A 141 -14.68 24.83 -13.19
N TYR A 142 -14.61 24.47 -11.91
CA TYR A 142 -15.35 25.14 -10.87
C TYR A 142 -14.74 26.53 -10.80
N SER A 143 -15.28 27.41 -11.63
CA SER A 143 -14.87 28.78 -11.76
C SER A 143 -15.05 29.36 -10.37
N ASP A 144 -13.93 29.81 -9.80
CA ASP A 144 -13.91 30.66 -8.62
C ASP A 144 -14.49 32.02 -9.05
N TYR A 145 -15.80 32.02 -9.33
CA TYR A 145 -16.62 33.20 -9.30
C TYR A 145 -16.50 33.70 -7.86
N ALA A 146 -15.53 34.60 -7.68
CA ALA A 146 -15.36 35.35 -6.46
C ALA A 146 -16.75 35.86 -6.07
N ILE A 147 -17.19 35.44 -4.87
CA ILE A 147 -18.53 35.61 -4.31
C ILE A 147 -19.15 36.89 -4.86
N ASP A 148 -20.18 36.75 -5.69
CA ASP A 148 -21.02 37.90 -5.98
C ASP A 148 -21.74 38.23 -4.67
N VAL A 149 -21.41 39.40 -4.12
CA VAL A 149 -21.96 39.88 -2.85
C VAL A 149 -23.19 40.75 -3.07
N ASP A 150 -23.56 40.97 -4.34
CA ASP A 150 -24.78 41.65 -4.72
C ASP A 150 -25.99 40.70 -4.52
N GLN A 151 -27.11 41.27 -4.05
CA GLN A 151 -28.07 40.56 -3.19
C GLN A 151 -29.15 39.73 -3.92
N ASP A 152 -28.80 39.10 -5.05
CA ASP A 152 -29.78 38.49 -6.00
C ASP A 152 -30.05 36.97 -5.77
N ASP A 153 -29.53 36.35 -4.70
CA ASP A 153 -29.70 34.92 -4.40
C ASP A 153 -31.11 34.49 -3.93
N ALA A 154 -31.99 35.46 -3.64
CA ALA A 154 -33.33 35.23 -3.09
C ALA A 154 -34.40 36.06 -3.81
N GLU A 155 -35.37 35.37 -4.42
CA GLU A 155 -36.57 36.01 -4.99
C GLU A 155 -37.68 36.11 -3.94
N GLU A 156 -38.42 37.23 -3.92
CA GLU A 156 -39.61 37.40 -3.08
C GLU A 156 -40.82 36.73 -3.78
N SER A 157 -41.42 35.74 -3.11
CA SER A 157 -42.55 34.97 -3.66
C SER A 157 -43.88 35.72 -3.49
N GLU A 158 -44.89 35.41 -4.32
CA GLU A 158 -46.18 36.12 -4.35
C GLU A 158 -46.96 36.13 -3.01
N ASP A 159 -46.60 35.24 -2.08
CA ASP A 159 -47.12 35.13 -0.71
C ASP A 159 -46.31 35.91 0.34
N GLY A 160 -45.29 36.67 -0.06
CA GLY A 160 -44.42 37.46 0.82
C GLY A 160 -43.34 36.64 1.54
N GLY A 161 -43.04 35.45 1.02
CA GLY A 161 -41.89 34.64 1.42
C GLY A 161 -40.63 34.97 0.61
N TYR A 162 -39.52 34.31 0.96
CA TYR A 162 -38.31 34.32 0.14
C TYR A 162 -38.03 32.92 -0.38
N THR A 163 -37.96 32.77 -1.69
CA THR A 163 -37.46 31.57 -2.36
C THR A 163 -35.96 31.71 -2.61
N LEU A 164 -35.18 30.88 -1.93
CA LEU A 164 -33.73 30.75 -2.17
C LEU A 164 -33.51 29.99 -3.47
N ASN A 165 -32.95 30.68 -4.46
CA ASN A 165 -32.65 30.07 -5.76
C ASN A 165 -31.32 29.31 -5.74
N GLN A 166 -30.43 29.65 -4.79
CA GLN A 166 -29.11 29.08 -4.63
C GLN A 166 -28.81 28.88 -3.13
N ILE A 167 -27.99 27.86 -2.79
CA ILE A 167 -27.52 27.62 -1.42
C ILE A 167 -26.02 27.36 -1.48
N GLY A 168 -25.22 28.27 -0.92
CA GLY A 168 -23.78 28.07 -0.71
C GLY A 168 -23.50 27.18 0.52
N ILE A 169 -22.73 26.11 0.34
CA ILE A 169 -22.28 25.23 1.44
C ILE A 169 -20.75 25.24 1.56
N GLU A 170 -20.21 25.59 2.72
CA GLU A 170 -18.79 25.38 3.06
C GLU A 170 -18.63 24.14 3.93
N VAL A 171 -17.69 23.24 3.59
CA VAL A 171 -17.37 22.06 4.41
C VAL A 171 -15.90 22.08 4.81
N THR A 172 -15.61 22.18 6.10
CA THR A 172 -14.25 22.00 6.63
C THR A 172 -14.14 20.67 7.37
N LEU A 173 -13.28 19.77 6.90
CA LEU A 173 -12.98 18.51 7.56
C LEU A 173 -11.72 18.67 8.42
N ASN A 174 -11.86 18.57 9.73
CA ASN A 174 -10.75 18.64 10.68
C ASN A 174 -10.63 17.34 11.47
N ALA A 175 -9.44 16.75 11.49
CA ALA A 175 -9.08 15.65 12.37
C ALA A 175 -8.17 16.16 13.49
N TYR A 176 -8.52 15.80 14.73
CA TYR A 176 -7.86 16.28 15.94
C TYR A 176 -7.25 15.14 16.73
N GLN A 177 -6.14 15.41 17.41
CA GLN A 177 -5.65 14.56 18.48
C GLN A 177 -6.50 14.82 19.73
N VAL A 178 -7.39 13.88 20.07
CA VAL A 178 -8.38 14.03 21.16
C VAL A 178 -7.75 14.43 22.50
N SER A 179 -6.56 13.91 22.83
CA SER A 179 -5.88 14.16 24.11
C SER A 179 -5.26 15.55 24.24
N THR A 180 -5.00 16.26 23.14
CA THR A 180 -4.32 17.56 23.13
C THR A 180 -5.14 18.68 22.49
N GLY A 181 -6.27 18.33 21.84
CA GLY A 181 -7.05 19.25 21.01
C GLY A 181 -6.30 19.73 19.75
N SER A 182 -5.10 19.23 19.49
CA SER A 182 -4.26 19.70 18.38
C SER A 182 -4.79 19.18 17.06
N ILE A 183 -4.89 20.06 16.07
CA ILE A 183 -5.23 19.69 14.69
C ILE A 183 -4.10 18.82 14.14
N LEU A 184 -4.42 17.59 13.77
CA LEU A 184 -3.51 16.68 13.07
C LEU A 184 -3.59 16.89 11.55
N TRP A 185 -4.80 17.21 11.08
CA TRP A 185 -5.11 17.41 9.68
C TRP A 185 -6.33 18.32 9.57
N ALA A 186 -6.24 19.38 8.78
CA ALA A 186 -7.35 20.25 8.44
C ALA A 186 -7.39 20.37 6.92
N ARG A 187 -8.49 19.90 6.32
CA ARG A 187 -8.76 20.07 4.90
C ARG A 187 -10.05 20.86 4.74
N ARG A 188 -9.88 22.11 4.31
CA ARG A 188 -11.00 22.92 3.83
C ARG A 188 -11.42 22.37 2.48
N LEU A 189 -12.63 21.83 2.39
CA LEU A 189 -13.28 21.58 1.12
C LEU A 189 -13.95 22.91 0.73
N ASN A 190 -13.16 23.83 0.17
CA ASN A 190 -13.70 25.04 -0.45
C ASN A 190 -14.65 24.62 -1.59
N GLN A 191 -15.74 25.35 -1.87
CA GLN A 191 -16.19 26.64 -1.32
C GLN A 191 -17.72 26.69 -1.29
N MET A 192 -18.32 27.79 -0.81
CA MET A 192 -19.75 28.08 -0.96
C MET A 192 -20.14 28.08 -2.44
N ALA A 193 -20.54 26.91 -2.91
CA ALA A 193 -21.02 26.63 -4.24
C ALA A 193 -22.54 26.70 -4.21
N ALA A 194 -23.14 27.48 -5.11
CA ALA A 194 -24.56 27.39 -5.39
C ALA A 194 -24.89 26.00 -5.97
N ILE A 195 -25.37 25.09 -5.13
CA ILE A 195 -25.71 23.74 -5.58
C ILE A 195 -27.14 23.75 -6.13
N PRO A 196 -27.35 23.66 -7.45
CA PRO A 196 -28.69 23.59 -8.01
C PRO A 196 -29.33 22.25 -7.63
N MET A 197 -30.66 22.21 -7.52
CA MET A 197 -31.37 21.11 -6.87
C MET A 197 -31.18 19.74 -7.56
N ASN A 198 -30.82 19.72 -8.84
CA ASN A 198 -30.46 18.54 -9.63
C ASN A 198 -29.08 17.95 -9.27
N GLU A 199 -28.17 18.73 -8.68
CA GLU A 199 -26.79 18.32 -8.36
C GLU A 199 -26.60 17.89 -6.90
N LEU A 200 -27.59 18.14 -6.03
CA LEU A 200 -27.54 17.82 -4.59
C LEU A 200 -27.16 16.35 -4.31
N SER A 201 -27.62 15.40 -5.13
CA SER A 201 -27.29 13.98 -5.01
C SER A 201 -25.82 13.67 -5.32
N ASN A 202 -25.16 14.48 -6.15
CA ASN A 202 -23.74 14.31 -6.48
C ASN A 202 -22.86 14.93 -5.38
N PHE A 203 -23.26 16.08 -4.84
CA PHE A 203 -22.65 16.65 -3.64
C PHE A 203 -22.71 15.69 -2.43
N GLU A 204 -23.87 15.06 -2.17
CA GLU A 204 -24.01 14.08 -1.09
C GLU A 204 -23.05 12.89 -1.27
N LYS A 205 -22.90 12.37 -2.51
CA LYS A 205 -21.95 11.29 -2.82
C LYS A 205 -20.50 11.74 -2.60
N ALA A 206 -20.13 12.96 -3.00
CA ALA A 206 -18.79 13.51 -2.78
C ALA A 206 -18.47 13.62 -1.29
N VAL A 207 -19.37 14.19 -0.48
CA VAL A 207 -19.19 14.28 0.99
C VAL A 207 -19.06 12.89 1.61
N ARG A 208 -19.92 11.93 1.24
CA ARG A 208 -19.82 10.54 1.70
C ARG A 208 -18.49 9.88 1.31
N ARG A 209 -17.95 10.16 0.11
CA ARG A 209 -16.65 9.66 -0.35
C ARG A 209 -15.52 10.16 0.54
N GLU A 210 -15.42 11.47 0.76
CA GLU A 210 -14.36 12.05 1.59
C GLU A 210 -14.43 11.55 3.04
N VAL A 211 -15.64 11.47 3.63
CA VAL A 211 -15.84 10.92 4.99
C VAL A 211 -15.42 9.46 5.06
N ASN A 212 -15.79 8.62 4.09
CA ASN A 212 -15.38 7.21 4.06
C ASN A 212 -13.86 7.06 3.89
N GLY A 213 -13.20 7.94 3.12
CA GLY A 213 -11.75 7.98 2.99
C GLY A 213 -11.05 8.22 4.33
N VAL A 214 -11.52 9.22 5.10
CA VAL A 214 -11.01 9.52 6.45
C VAL A 214 -11.24 8.35 7.41
N ILE A 215 -12.41 7.72 7.39
CA ILE A 215 -12.71 6.53 8.22
C ILE A 215 -11.76 5.38 7.88
N SER A 216 -11.56 5.07 6.60
CA SER A 216 -10.67 4.00 6.14
C SER A 216 -9.22 4.23 6.59
N GLN A 217 -8.70 5.44 6.43
CA GLN A 217 -7.36 5.80 6.91
C GLN A 217 -7.23 5.67 8.44
N TYR A 218 -8.25 6.09 9.20
CA TYR A 218 -8.25 5.95 10.65
C TYR A 218 -8.25 4.48 11.09
N SER A 219 -9.09 3.64 10.49
CA SER A 219 -9.13 2.19 10.77
C SER A 219 -7.82 1.48 10.41
N GLN A 220 -7.20 1.84 9.28
CA GLN A 220 -5.86 1.35 8.92
C GLN A 220 -4.83 1.75 9.98
N MET A 221 -4.79 3.02 10.37
CA MET A 221 -3.87 3.53 11.40
C MET A 221 -4.09 2.87 12.77
N GLN A 222 -5.34 2.62 13.18
CA GLN A 222 -5.67 1.89 14.39
C GLN A 222 -5.13 0.45 14.32
N SER A 223 -5.39 -0.28 13.22
CA SER A 223 -4.89 -1.66 13.07
C SER A 223 -3.36 -1.75 13.10
N LEU A 224 -2.65 -0.75 12.56
CA LEU A 224 -1.19 -0.62 12.64
C LEU A 224 -0.72 -0.35 14.09
N GLN A 225 -1.45 0.47 14.85
CA GLN A 225 -1.15 0.71 16.27
C GLN A 225 -1.38 -0.55 17.12
N GLU A 226 -2.45 -1.31 16.88
CA GLU A 226 -2.72 -2.59 17.55
C GLU A 226 -1.63 -3.62 17.25
N GLN A 227 -1.21 -3.74 15.99
CA GLN A 227 -0.06 -4.59 15.58
C GLN A 227 1.25 -4.17 16.25
N LEU A 228 1.52 -2.85 16.35
CA LEU A 228 2.69 -2.32 17.06
C LEU A 228 2.65 -2.64 18.56
N GLN A 229 1.49 -2.50 19.21
CA GLN A 229 1.33 -2.83 20.63
C GLN A 229 1.49 -4.34 20.91
N ASP A 230 0.92 -5.21 20.08
CA ASP A 230 1.12 -6.66 20.20
C ASP A 230 2.59 -7.03 19.98
N SER A 231 3.25 -6.45 18.97
CA SER A 231 4.69 -6.64 18.72
C SER A 231 5.56 -6.22 19.92
N GLN A 232 5.33 -5.02 20.49
CA GLN A 232 6.04 -4.55 21.68
C GLN A 232 5.75 -5.41 22.92
N THR A 233 4.52 -5.91 23.06
CA THR A 233 4.13 -6.80 24.17
C THR A 233 4.83 -8.15 24.07
N ARG A 234 4.87 -8.74 22.87
CA ARG A 234 5.63 -9.98 22.59
C ARG A 234 7.12 -9.79 22.83
N GLN A 235 7.69 -8.65 22.43
CA GLN A 235 9.10 -8.35 22.68
C GLN A 235 9.41 -8.29 24.19
N ARG A 236 8.60 -7.58 24.98
CA ARG A 236 8.75 -7.55 26.45
C ARG A 236 8.59 -8.92 27.10
N LEU A 237 7.67 -9.76 26.61
CA LEU A 237 7.52 -11.13 27.08
C LEU A 237 8.76 -11.99 26.77
N LEU A 238 9.38 -11.81 25.59
CA LEU A 238 10.63 -12.47 25.23
C LEU A 238 11.81 -11.99 26.11
N GLU A 239 11.97 -10.69 26.30
CA GLU A 239 12.99 -10.10 27.17
C GLU A 239 12.85 -10.61 28.62
N MET A 240 11.63 -10.69 29.13
CA MET A 240 11.34 -11.26 30.46
C MET A 240 11.60 -12.77 30.53
N GLN A 241 11.32 -13.55 29.47
CA GLN A 241 11.68 -14.97 29.41
C GLN A 241 13.19 -15.20 29.39
N VAL A 242 13.95 -14.32 28.72
CA VAL A 242 15.42 -14.35 28.74
C VAL A 242 15.93 -14.04 30.15
N ALA A 243 15.46 -12.95 30.77
CA ALA A 243 15.86 -12.56 32.12
C ALA A 243 15.52 -13.63 33.19
N LEU A 244 14.38 -14.33 33.06
CA LEU A 244 14.03 -15.45 33.92
C LEU A 244 14.98 -16.65 33.73
N LYS A 245 15.28 -17.03 32.48
CA LYS A 245 16.26 -18.10 32.19
C LYS A 245 17.66 -17.79 32.71
N GLU A 246 18.11 -16.54 32.58
CA GLU A 246 19.41 -16.09 33.12
C GLU A 246 19.43 -16.14 34.66
N LYS A 247 18.30 -15.83 35.31
CA LYS A 247 18.16 -15.93 36.76
C LYS A 247 18.16 -17.38 37.26
N ASP A 248 17.45 -18.27 36.58
CA ASP A 248 17.44 -19.70 36.92
C ASP A 248 18.82 -20.34 36.72
N GLN A 249 19.52 -20.01 35.63
CA GLN A 249 20.91 -20.45 35.41
C GLN A 249 21.88 -19.95 36.50
N LYS A 250 21.71 -18.71 36.99
CA LYS A 250 22.49 -18.20 38.12
C LYS A 250 22.17 -18.94 39.42
N SER A 251 20.88 -19.15 39.72
CA SER A 251 20.42 -19.94 40.88
C SER A 251 21.04 -21.34 40.92
N ASP A 252 21.07 -22.05 39.79
CA ASP A 252 21.69 -23.37 39.69
C ASP A 252 23.22 -23.32 39.85
N SER A 253 23.88 -22.24 39.36
CA SER A 253 25.31 -22.05 39.54
C SER A 253 25.71 -21.71 40.99
N ASP A 254 24.92 -20.89 41.69
CA ASP A 254 25.14 -20.53 43.10
C ASP A 254 24.89 -21.74 44.02
N SER A 255 23.81 -22.51 43.77
CA SER A 255 23.54 -23.81 44.42
C SER A 255 24.68 -24.81 44.24
N SER A 256 25.30 -24.82 43.05
CA SER A 256 26.46 -25.68 42.76
C SER A 256 27.72 -25.22 43.50
N LEU A 257 27.94 -23.91 43.62
CA LEU A 257 29.02 -23.30 44.39
C LEU A 257 28.88 -23.55 45.90
N GLU A 258 27.69 -23.41 46.47
CA GLU A 258 27.43 -23.71 47.89
C GLU A 258 27.70 -25.18 48.22
N ARG A 259 27.33 -26.11 47.33
CA ARG A 259 27.67 -27.54 47.47
C ARG A 259 29.17 -27.78 47.40
N LEU A 260 29.89 -27.08 46.53
CA LEU A 260 31.35 -27.19 46.39
C LEU A 260 32.07 -26.68 47.64
N ILE A 261 31.67 -25.51 48.15
CA ILE A 261 32.22 -24.90 49.37
C ILE A 261 31.89 -25.76 50.60
N GLY A 262 30.65 -26.24 50.73
CA GLY A 262 30.23 -27.15 51.80
C GLY A 262 30.90 -28.53 51.77
N THR A 263 31.48 -28.92 50.62
CA THR A 263 32.29 -30.14 50.50
C THR A 263 33.76 -29.89 50.88
N LEU A 264 34.31 -28.73 50.50
CA LEU A 264 35.68 -28.33 50.83
C LEU A 264 35.89 -27.99 52.31
N LEU A 265 34.85 -27.56 53.03
CA LEU A 265 34.88 -27.26 54.47
C LEU A 265 34.64 -28.48 55.38
N LYS A 266 34.64 -29.70 54.83
CA LYS A 266 34.46 -30.97 55.57
C LYS A 266 35.68 -31.90 55.52
N VAL A 267 36.84 -31.37 55.16
CA VAL A 267 38.16 -32.03 55.17
C VAL A 267 39.06 -31.27 56.13
#